data_AF-X1CR49-F1
#
_entry.id   AF-X1CR49-F1
#
_cell.length_a   1.000
_cell.length_b   1.000
_cell.length_c   1.000
_cell.angle_alpha   90.00
_cell.angle_beta   90.00
_cell.angle_gamma   90.00
#
_symmetry.space_group_name_H-M   'P 1'
#
loop_
_entity.id
_entity.type
_entity.pdbx_description
1 polymer ?
#
loop_
_entity_poly.entity_id
_entity_poly.type
_entity_poly.pdbx_seq_one_letter_code
_entity_poly.pdbx_strand_id
1 'polypeptide(L)' 'HVVYGVYDLIAKIEAETMDLLKKIVTDNLRALENVRSTMTMICVEK' A
#
# COMPACT_ATOMS: atom_id res chain seq x y z
N HIS A 1 2.28 3.01 16.86
CA HIS A 1 3.26 2.27 16.03
C HIS A 1 3.78 3.26 15.00
N VAL A 2 4.84 3.98 15.34
CA VAL A 2 5.50 4.94 14.46
C VAL A 2 6.71 4.21 13.89
N VAL A 3 6.79 4.09 12.58
CA VAL A 3 7.94 3.47 11.92
C VAL A 3 9.09 4.49 12.01
N TYR A 4 10.23 4.09 12.57
CA TYR A 4 11.46 4.88 12.46
C TYR A 4 12.09 4.57 11.10
N GLY A 5 11.81 5.41 10.10
CA GLY A 5 12.28 5.24 8.73
C GLY A 5 11.84 6.38 7.81
N VAL A 6 12.10 6.25 6.51
CA VAL A 6 11.69 7.24 5.49
C VAL A 6 10.15 7.23 5.28
N TYR A 7 9.47 6.21 5.78
CA TYR A 7 8.02 6.02 5.64
C TYR A 7 7.33 6.15 6.99
N ASP A 8 6.15 6.76 7.00
CA ASP A 8 5.33 6.94 8.21
C ASP A 8 4.56 5.67 8.61
N LEU A 9 4.20 4.82 7.64
CA LEU A 9 3.37 3.62 7.83
C LEU A 9 3.75 2.50 6.83
N ILE A 10 3.70 1.26 7.30
CA ILE A 10 3.77 0.05 6.46
C ILE A 10 2.49 -0.76 6.67
N ALA A 11 1.88 -1.20 5.57
CA ALA A 11 0.68 -2.05 5.58
C ALA A 11 0.86 -3.23 4.62
N LYS A 12 0.39 -4.42 5.02
CA LYS A 12 0.26 -5.59 4.15
C LYS A 12 -1.16 -5.63 3.61
N ILE A 13 -1.30 -5.84 2.31
CA ILE A 13 -2.59 -5.89 1.62
C ILE A 13 -2.68 -7.25 0.93
N GLU A 14 -3.82 -7.91 1.08
CA GLU A 14 -4.12 -9.18 0.44
C GLU A 14 -5.33 -8.97 -0.49
N ALA A 15 -5.23 -9.51 -1.70
CA ALA A 15 -6.26 -9.39 -2.72
C ALA A 15 -6.25 -10.65 -3.59
N GLU A 16 -7.43 -11.04 -4.07
CA GLU A 16 -7.61 -12.25 -4.89
C GLU A 16 -6.95 -12.13 -6.27
N THR A 17 -6.82 -10.90 -6.79
CA THR A 17 -6.24 -10.63 -8.10
C THR A 17 -5.39 -9.36 -8.10
N MET A 18 -4.45 -9.28 -9.05
CA MET A 18 -3.61 -8.10 -9.23
C MET A 18 -4.39 -6.84 -9.61
N ASP A 19 -5.50 -6.99 -10.34
CA ASP A 19 -6.33 -5.85 -10.72
C ASP A 19 -7.10 -5.29 -9.52
N LEU A 20 -7.60 -6.16 -8.64
CA LEU A 20 -8.21 -5.73 -7.39
C LEU A 20 -7.18 -5.04 -6.49
N LEU A 21 -5.97 -5.56 -6.40
CA LEU A 21 -4.88 -4.93 -5.65
C LEU A 21 -4.57 -3.53 -6.18
N LYS A 22 -4.43 -3.37 -7.49
CA LYS A 22 -4.21 -2.06 -8.13
C LYS A 22 -5.34 -1.08 -7.85
N LYS A 23 -6.58 -1.56 -7.89
CA LYS A 23 -7.77 -0.75 -7.59
C LYS A 23 -7.79 -0.28 -6.13
N ILE A 24 -7.50 -1.18 -5.19
CA ILE A 24 -7.40 -0.83 -3.76
C ILE A 24 -6.32 0.24 -3.54
N VAL A 25 -5.13 0.04 -4.11
CA VAL A 25 -4.02 0.99 -3.94
C VAL A 25 -4.34 2.36 -4.55
N THR A 26 -4.93 2.39 -5.74
CA THR A 26 -5.13 3.64 -6.49
C THR A 26 -6.36 4.41 -6.02
N ASP A 27 -7.50 3.72 -5.87
CA ASP A 27 -8.78 4.38 -5.62
C ASP A 27 -9.03 4.59 -4.13
N ASN A 28 -8.47 3.74 -3.27
CA ASN A 28 -8.69 3.84 -1.82
C ASN A 28 -7.47 4.46 -1.16
N LEU A 29 -6.29 3.84 -1.26
CA LEU A 29 -5.13 4.27 -0.45
C LEU A 29 -4.55 5.61 -0.92
N ARG A 30 -4.32 5.78 -2.22
CA ARG A 30 -3.76 7.04 -2.77
C ARG A 30 -4.74 8.20 -2.77
N ALA A 31 -6.04 7.93 -2.62
CA ALA A 31 -7.08 8.96 -2.57
C ALA A 31 -7.32 9.52 -1.15
N LEU A 32 -6.76 8.88 -0.11
CA LEU A 32 -6.84 9.39 1.26
C LEU A 32 -6.12 10.72 1.38
N GLU A 33 -6.78 11.74 1.94
CA GLU A 33 -6.26 13.11 2.02
C GLU A 33 -4.88 13.22 2.71
N ASN A 34 -4.58 12.31 3.63
CA ASN A 34 -3.33 12.30 4.40
C ASN A 34 -2.22 11.43 3.78
N VAL A 35 -2.45 10.86 2.59
CA VAL A 35 -1.47 10.01 1.90
C VAL A 35 -0.76 10.83 0.84
N ARG A 36 0.45 11.29 1.15
CA ARG A 36 1.27 12.09 0.21
C ARG A 36 1.89 11.25 -0.91
N SER A 37 2.38 10.06 -0.58
CA SER A 37 2.98 9.14 -1.54
C SER A 37 2.94 7.71 -1.01
N THR A 38 2.91 6.75 -1.93
CA THR A 38 2.87 5.32 -1.61
C THR A 38 3.95 4.59 -2.40
N MET A 39 4.70 3.70 -1.77
CA MET A 39 5.57 2.74 -2.44
C MET A 39 4.98 1.34 -2.30
N THR A 40 4.58 0.72 -3.41
CA THR A 40 3.99 -0.63 -3.41
C THR A 40 5.07 -1.66 -3.68
N MET A 41 5.29 -2.57 -2.74
CA MET A 41 6.19 -3.72 -2.90
C MET A 41 5.36 -4.96 -3.18
N ILE A 42 5.57 -5.61 -4.31
CA ILE A 42 4.91 -6.89 -4.61
C ILE A 42 5.64 -8.00 -3.86
N CYS A 43 4.94 -8.67 -2.94
CA CYS A 43 5.48 -9.83 -2.24
C CYS A 43 5.57 -11.01 -3.21
N VAL A 44 6.76 -11.58 -3.32
CA VAL A 44 7.01 -12.84 -4.03
C VAL A 44 7.22 -13.91 -2.94
N GLU A 45 6.32 -14.88 -2.87
CA GLU A 45 6.51 -16.05 -2.00
C GLU A 45 7.51 -17.03 -2.64
N LYS A 46 8.35 -17.65 -1.81
CA LYS A 46 9.33 -18.67 -2.21
C LYS A 46 8.74 -20.06 -2.05
#